data_AF-X1D4F1-F1
#
_entry.id   AF-X1D4F1-F1
#
_cell.length_a   1.000
_cell.length_b   1.000
_cell.length_c   1.000
_cell.angle_alpha   90.00
_cell.angle_beta   90.00
_cell.angle_gamma   90.00
#
_symmetry.space_group_name_H-M   'P 1'
#
loop_
_entity.id
_entity.type
_entity.pdbx_description
1 polymer ?
#
loop_
_entity_poly.entity_id
_entity_poly.type
_entity_poly.pdbx_seq_one_letter_code
_entity_poly.pdbx_strand_id
1 'polypeptide(L)'
;MTQPETMESIPSQLQKYETLIFSVAAMLMVFATEVKAENRNLEILGWVENVRLMDPDIKLKAKLDTGAETSSLDVNIVKKFRKD
;
A
#
# COMPACT_ATOMS: atom_id res chain seq x y z
N MET A 1 43.72 37.94 42.24
CA MET A 1 42.25 38.05 42.25
C MET A 1 41.81 38.25 40.81
N THR A 2 41.69 37.16 40.05
CA THR A 2 41.32 37.14 38.63
C THR A 2 39.80 36.98 38.54
N GLN A 3 39.13 37.88 37.85
CA GLN A 3 37.69 37.82 37.61
C GLN A 3 37.37 36.57 36.77
N PRO A 4 36.26 35.85 37.05
CA PRO A 4 35.86 34.72 36.22
C PRO A 4 35.39 35.23 34.86
N GLU A 5 35.93 34.64 33.80
CA GLU A 5 35.54 34.96 32.43
C GLU A 5 34.04 34.68 32.24
N THR A 6 33.33 35.70 31.80
CA THR A 6 31.90 35.64 31.50
C THR A 6 31.68 34.68 30.34
N MET A 7 31.11 33.51 30.63
CA MET A 7 30.64 32.56 29.64
C MET A 7 29.57 33.25 28.78
N GLU A 8 29.89 33.55 27.51
CA GLU A 8 28.98 34.22 26.59
C GLU A 8 27.70 33.40 26.45
N SER A 9 26.57 33.98 26.87
CA SER A 9 25.26 33.38 26.74
C SER A 9 24.90 33.24 25.27
N ILE A 10 24.45 32.05 24.85
CA ILE A 10 24.01 31.80 23.48
C ILE A 10 22.93 32.82 23.09
N PRO A 11 23.08 33.53 21.96
CA PRO A 11 22.11 34.53 21.55
C PRO A 11 20.75 33.88 21.28
N SER A 12 19.68 34.49 21.79
CA SER A 12 18.31 33.95 21.77
C SER A 12 17.78 33.56 20.39
N GLN A 13 18.35 34.12 19.32
CA GLN A 13 18.02 33.74 17.95
C GLN A 13 18.54 32.34 17.59
N LEU A 14 19.75 31.97 18.02
CA LEU A 14 20.29 30.62 17.81
C LEU A 14 19.46 29.57 18.57
N GLN A 15 19.03 29.88 19.79
CA GLN A 15 18.17 29.01 20.58
C GLN A 15 16.80 28.77 19.93
N LYS A 16 16.24 29.77 19.23
CA LYS A 16 14.99 29.61 18.45
C LYS A 16 15.18 28.68 17.26
N TYR A 17 16.30 28.78 16.54
CA TYR A 17 16.58 27.90 15.42
C TYR A 17 16.80 26.46 15.86
N GLU A 18 17.48 26.22 16.99
CA GLU A 18 17.60 24.88 17.57
C GLU A 18 16.22 24.31 17.93
N THR A 19 15.40 25.08 18.66
CA THR A 19 14.05 24.66 19.03
C THR A 19 13.17 24.40 17.80
N LEU A 20 13.32 25.21 16.75
CA LEU A 20 12.61 25.04 15.49
C LEU A 20 13.07 23.77 14.75
N ILE A 21 14.38 23.52 14.68
CA ILE A 21 14.93 22.30 14.07
C ILE A 21 14.47 21.07 14.83
N PHE A 22 14.51 21.08 16.16
CA PHE A 22 14.05 19.97 17.00
C PHE A 22 12.54 19.72 16.82
N SER A 23 11.73 20.77 16.78
CA SER A 23 10.27 20.63 16.61
C SER A 23 9.90 20.13 15.21
N VAL A 24 10.59 20.58 14.16
CA VAL A 24 10.40 20.06 12.80
C VAL A 24 10.86 18.61 12.70
N ALA A 25 12.02 18.26 13.27
CA ALA A 25 12.50 16.88 13.28
C ALA A 25 11.56 15.94 14.05
N ALA A 26 11.02 16.38 15.20
CA ALA A 26 10.02 15.65 15.95
C ALA A 26 8.71 15.49 15.17
N MET A 27 8.27 16.53 14.46
CA MET A 27 7.06 16.47 13.63
C MET A 27 7.24 15.52 12.43
N LEU A 28 8.43 15.46 11.83
CA LEU A 28 8.73 14.55 10.72
C LEU A 28 8.72 13.08 11.15
N MET A 29 9.11 12.76 12.40
CA MET A 29 9.03 11.40 12.92
C MET A 29 7.59 10.89 13.10
N VAL A 30 6.60 11.78 13.28
CA VAL A 30 5.17 11.39 13.38
C VAL A 30 4.60 10.88 12.05
N PHE A 31 5.20 11.28 10.92
CA PHE A 31 4.78 10.84 9.58
C PHE A 31 5.48 9.55 9.12
N ALA A 32 6.39 8.98 9.92
CA ALA A 32 7.01 7.69 9.63
C ALA A 32 6.02 6.56 9.96
N THR A 33 5.02 6.36 9.10
CA THR A 33 4.12 5.21 9.20
C THR A 33 4.76 4.00 8.55
N GLU A 34 4.81 2.89 9.28
CA GLU A 34 5.15 1.59 8.70
C GLU A 34 3.99 1.14 7.81
N VAL A 35 4.20 1.10 6.49
CA VAL A 35 3.31 0.36 5.59
C VAL A 35 3.57 -1.12 5.83
N LYS A 36 2.88 -1.69 6.81
CA LYS A 36 2.91 -3.12 7.05
C LYS A 36 2.30 -3.81 5.84
N ALA A 37 3.13 -4.51 5.07
CA ALA A 37 2.63 -5.35 3.98
C ALA A 37 1.59 -6.31 4.58
N GLU A 38 0.35 -6.17 4.13
CA GLU A 38 -0.72 -7.05 4.55
C GLU A 38 -0.34 -8.45 4.09
N ASN A 39 0.02 -9.31 5.05
CA ASN A 39 0.23 -10.73 4.79
C ASN A 39 -1.14 -11.34 4.52
N ARG A 40 -1.62 -11.12 3.30
CA ARG A 40 -2.80 -11.77 2.76
C ARG A 40 -2.40 -13.24 2.63
N ASN A 41 -2.84 -14.06 3.60
CA ASN A 41 -2.81 -15.50 3.45
C ASN A 41 -3.61 -15.81 2.17
N LEU A 42 -2.89 -16.00 1.07
CA LEU A 42 -3.50 -16.36 -0.20
C LEU A 42 -4.08 -17.76 -0.05
N GLU A 43 -5.30 -17.93 -0.51
CA GLU A 43 -5.95 -19.24 -0.52
C GLU A 43 -5.25 -20.13 -1.54
N ILE A 44 -4.88 -21.35 -1.11
CA ILE A 44 -4.33 -22.38 -2.00
C ILE A 44 -5.52 -23.17 -2.57
N LEU A 45 -5.72 -23.04 -3.88
CA LEU A 45 -6.80 -23.71 -4.61
C LEU A 45 -6.28 -24.96 -5.34
N GLY A 46 -7.19 -25.88 -5.68
CA GLY A 46 -6.90 -27.03 -6.52
C GLY A 46 -6.78 -26.66 -8.00
N TRP A 47 -6.34 -27.61 -8.83
CA TRP A 47 -6.21 -27.41 -10.28
C TRP A 47 -7.55 -27.18 -11.00
N VAL A 48 -8.64 -27.73 -10.46
CA VAL A 48 -10.01 -27.55 -10.98
C VAL A 48 -10.93 -27.17 -9.82
N GLU A 49 -11.63 -26.06 -9.98
CA GLU A 49 -12.55 -25.52 -8.97
C GLU A 49 -13.95 -25.30 -9.55
N ASN A 50 -14.95 -25.16 -8.67
CA ASN A 50 -16.28 -24.72 -9.08
C ASN A 50 -16.32 -23.18 -9.06
N VAL A 51 -16.65 -22.58 -10.20
CA VAL A 51 -16.83 -21.12 -10.32
C VAL A 51 -18.26 -20.79 -10.72
N ARG A 52 -18.67 -19.56 -10.42
CA ARG A 52 -20.01 -19.05 -10.73
C ARG A 52 -19.88 -17.79 -11.58
N LEU A 53 -20.50 -17.79 -12.76
CA LEU A 53 -20.82 -16.56 -13.48
C LEU A 53 -22.03 -15.96 -12.76
N MET A 54 -21.94 -14.71 -12.32
CA MET A 54 -22.99 -14.09 -11.48
C MET A 54 -24.20 -13.63 -12.29
N ASP A 55 -23.98 -13.21 -13.53
CA ASP A 55 -25.01 -12.78 -14.45
C ASP A 55 -24.66 -13.26 -15.87
N PRO A 56 -25.29 -14.33 -16.39
CA PRO A 56 -26.34 -15.14 -15.74
C PRO A 56 -25.78 -16.05 -14.63
N ASP A 57 -26.61 -16.44 -13.65
CA ASP A 57 -26.21 -17.32 -12.52
C ASP A 57 -25.92 -18.76 -12.97
N ILE A 58 -24.69 -19.01 -13.45
CA ILE A 58 -24.26 -20.31 -13.99
C ILE A 58 -23.07 -20.85 -13.20
N LYS A 59 -23.17 -22.09 -12.74
CA LYS A 59 -22.05 -22.82 -12.12
C LYS A 59 -21.32 -23.67 -13.16
N LEU A 60 -20.00 -23.62 -13.15
CA LEU A 60 -19.14 -24.39 -14.05
C LEU A 60 -17.86 -24.86 -13.34
N LYS A 61 -17.25 -25.91 -13.88
CA LYS A 61 -15.90 -26.33 -13.46
C LYS A 61 -14.87 -25.58 -14.28
N ALA A 62 -13.95 -24.89 -13.62
CA ALA A 62 -12.88 -24.13 -14.27
C ALA A 62 -11.51 -24.67 -13.85
N LYS A 63 -10.57 -24.64 -14.80
CA LYS A 63 -9.17 -25.00 -14.59
C LYS A 63 -8.38 -23.75 -14.19
N LEU A 64 -7.57 -23.85 -13.14
CA LEU A 64 -6.62 -22.81 -12.74
C LEU A 64 -5.30 -23.01 -13.50
N ASP A 65 -5.24 -22.46 -14.71
CA ASP A 65 -4.09 -22.61 -15.62
C ASP A 65 -3.06 -21.48 -15.43
N THR A 66 -2.08 -21.68 -14.56
CA THR A 66 -1.01 -20.70 -14.35
C THR A 66 -0.09 -20.51 -15.56
N GLY A 67 -0.20 -21.37 -16.58
CA GLY A 67 0.53 -21.22 -17.85
C GLY A 67 -0.14 -20.29 -18.85
N ALA A 68 -1.36 -19.80 -18.55
CA ALA A 68 -2.11 -18.90 -19.42
C ALA A 68 -2.15 -17.48 -18.85
N GLU A 69 -1.86 -16.48 -19.70
CA GLU A 69 -1.97 -15.06 -19.31
C GLU A 69 -3.43 -14.61 -19.19
N THR A 70 -4.32 -15.20 -19.99
CA THR A 70 -5.74 -14.83 -20.04
C THR A 70 -6.63 -16.02 -19.74
N SER A 71 -7.81 -15.74 -19.19
CA SER A 71 -8.87 -16.73 -19.04
C SER A 71 -9.61 -16.92 -20.37
N SER A 72 -10.12 -18.13 -20.60
CA SER A 72 -10.94 -18.45 -21.77
C SER A 72 -12.21 -19.18 -21.35
N LEU A 73 -13.26 -19.00 -22.15
CA LEU A 73 -14.55 -19.67 -21.99
C LEU A 73 -14.97 -20.15 -23.38
N ASP A 74 -15.32 -21.43 -23.50
CA ASP A 74 -15.85 -21.99 -24.73
C ASP A 74 -17.31 -21.57 -24.91
N VAL A 75 -17.65 -21.02 -26.08
CA VAL A 75 -18.97 -20.42 -26.36
C VAL A 75 -19.40 -20.72 -27.80
N ASN A 76 -20.61 -21.25 -27.97
CA ASN A 76 -21.15 -21.63 -29.28
C ASN A 76 -21.69 -20.45 -30.10
N ILE A 77 -22.13 -19.35 -29.46
CA ILE A 77 -22.74 -18.20 -30.14
C ILE A 77 -22.18 -16.90 -29.54
N VAL A 78 -21.50 -16.11 -30.36
CA VAL A 78 -21.02 -14.77 -30.00
C VAL A 78 -21.61 -13.76 -30.97
N LYS A 79 -22.40 -12.80 -30.47
CA LYS A 79 -22.95 -11.68 -31.26
C LYS A 79 -22.39 -10.36 -30.74
N LYS A 80 -21.89 -9.52 -31.64
CA LYS A 80 -21.45 -8.16 -31.30
C LYS A 80 -22.68 -7.24 -31.25
N PHE A 81 -22.76 -6.40 -30.23
CA PHE A 81 -23.78 -5.37 -30.10
C PHE A 81 -23.14 -4.07 -29.61
N ARG A 82 -23.84 -2.95 -29.81
CA ARG A 82 -23.49 -1.65 -29.22
C ARG A 82 -24.43 -1.42 -28.05
N LYS A 83 -23.87 -1.02 -26.90
CA LYS A 83 -24.66 -0.58 -25.75
C LYS A 83 -24.93 0.92 -25.91
N ASP A 84 -26.18 1.31 -25.77
CA ASP A 84 -26.61 2.72 -25.74
C ASP A 84 -26.25 3.38 -24.39
#